data_AF-A0A6C0C6L3-F1
#
_entry.id   AF-A0A6C0C6L3-F1
#
_cell.length_a   1.000
_cell.length_b   1.000
_cell.length_c   1.000
_cell.angle_alpha   90.00
_cell.angle_beta   90.00
_cell.angle_gamma   90.00
#
_symmetry.space_group_name_H-M   'P 1'
#
loop_
_entity.id
_entity.type
_entity.pdbx_description
1 polymer ?
#
loop_
_entity_poly.entity_id
_entity_poly.type
_entity_poly.pdbx_seq_one_letter_code
_entity_poly.pdbx_strand_id
1 'polypeptide(L)'
;MKLVQEINLYSDTHLPIHGWLQGCWECKSITSRSIIYKKVDQNKVTYKYIVYLCNSCKKQMNYKAEKKEDFYITCDEFIDNHLETSRT
;
A
#
# COMPACT_ATOMS: atom_id res chain seq x y z
N MET A 1 -20.36 -10.36 -12.07
CA MET A 1 -19.91 -9.50 -10.95
C MET A 1 -18.43 -9.81 -10.69
N LYS A 2 -17.55 -8.81 -10.70
CA LYS A 2 -16.14 -9.00 -10.31
C LYS A 2 -16.03 -8.90 -8.80
N LEU A 3 -15.30 -9.81 -8.16
CA LEU A 3 -14.98 -9.75 -6.73
C LEU A 3 -13.97 -8.63 -6.52
N VAL A 4 -14.12 -7.83 -5.46
CA VAL A 4 -13.15 -6.78 -5.10
C VAL A 4 -12.38 -7.25 -3.88
N GLN A 5 -11.06 -7.31 -3.99
CA GLN A 5 -10.17 -7.67 -2.90
C GLN A 5 -9.30 -6.47 -2.54
N GLU A 6 -9.39 -6.03 -1.29
CA GLU A 6 -8.57 -4.92 -0.79
C GLU A 6 -7.30 -5.48 -0.15
N ILE A 7 -6.16 -5.01 -0.64
CA ILE A 7 -4.84 -5.39 -0.14
C ILE A 7 -4.22 -4.17 0.53
N ASN A 8 -3.97 -4.28 1.84
CA ASN A 8 -3.44 -3.20 2.64
C ASN A 8 -1.91 -3.30 2.74
N LEU A 9 -1.22 -2.23 2.35
CA LEU A 9 0.23 -2.07 2.47
C LEU A 9 0.49 -1.15 3.66
N TYR A 10 1.12 -1.70 4.70
CA TYR A 10 1.56 -0.99 5.89
C TYR A 10 2.85 -1.63 6.41
N SER A 11 3.63 -0.88 7.19
CA SER A 11 4.80 -1.46 7.85
C SER A 11 4.39 -2.27 9.08
N ASP A 12 5.14 -3.32 9.38
CA ASP A 12 4.96 -4.09 10.61
C ASP A 12 5.16 -3.21 11.85
N THR A 13 4.16 -3.28 12.73
CA THR A 13 4.14 -2.60 14.03
C THR A 13 3.53 -3.53 15.07
N HIS A 14 3.50 -3.09 16.34
CA HIS A 14 2.84 -3.82 17.42
C HIS A 14 1.30 -3.79 17.33
N LEU A 15 0.73 -3.18 16.29
CA LEU A 15 -0.72 -3.02 16.15
C LEU A 15 -1.37 -4.29 15.62
N PRO A 16 -2.66 -4.54 15.93
CA PRO A 16 -3.40 -5.66 15.39
C PRO A 16 -3.50 -5.59 13.86
N ILE A 17 -3.33 -6.75 13.20
CA ILE A 17 -3.43 -6.90 11.74
C ILE A 17 -4.76 -6.35 11.20
N HIS A 18 -5.85 -6.49 11.95
CA HIS A 18 -7.19 -6.02 11.57
C HIS A 18 -7.63 -4.73 12.31
N GLY A 19 -6.68 -3.91 12.77
CA GLY A 19 -6.95 -2.65 13.43
C GLY A 19 -7.29 -1.49 12.48
N TRP A 20 -7.94 -0.45 13.02
CA TRP A 20 -8.21 0.82 12.31
C TRP A 20 -6.97 1.71 12.13
N LEU A 21 -5.89 1.38 12.83
CA LEU A 21 -4.61 2.07 12.79
C LEU A 21 -3.56 1.08 12.30
N GLN A 22 -2.69 1.55 11.43
CA GLN A 22 -1.58 0.77 10.89
C GLN A 22 -0.30 1.60 10.86
N GLY A 23 0.82 0.93 10.68
CA GLY A 23 2.11 1.58 10.44
C GLY A 23 2.13 2.26 9.08
N CYS A 24 2.57 3.52 9.04
CA CYS A 24 2.89 4.20 7.79
C CYS A 24 3.93 3.40 7.02
N TRP A 25 3.64 3.05 5.76
CA TRP A 25 4.51 2.28 4.87
C TRP A 25 5.96 2.78 4.85
N GLU A 26 6.12 4.11 4.89
CA GLU A 26 7.41 4.78 4.73
C GLU A 26 8.20 4.96 6.02
N CYS A 27 7.53 5.31 7.11
CA CYS A 27 8.21 5.77 8.34
C CYS A 27 7.77 5.05 9.60
N LYS A 28 6.91 4.02 9.47
CA LYS A 28 6.39 3.20 10.57
C LYS A 28 5.57 3.96 11.61
N SER A 29 5.35 5.27 11.44
CA SER A 29 4.50 6.06 12.33
C SER A 29 3.06 5.55 12.26
N ILE A 30 2.38 5.43 13.41
CA ILE A 30 0.99 5.00 13.45
C ILE A 30 0.11 6.01 12.70
N THR A 31 -0.74 5.52 11.80
CA THR A 31 -1.64 6.33 10.98
C THR A 31 -2.95 5.60 10.67
N SER A 32 -4.07 6.33 10.67
CA SER A 32 -5.34 5.89 10.09
C SER A 32 -5.49 6.31 8.62
N ARG A 33 -4.55 7.12 8.12
CA ARG A 33 -4.61 7.65 6.76
C ARG A 33 -4.09 6.62 5.78
N SER A 34 -4.84 6.42 4.71
CA SER A 34 -4.46 5.58 3.59
C SER A 34 -4.82 6.23 2.26
N ILE A 35 -4.18 5.75 1.19
CA ILE A 35 -4.45 6.14 -0.18
C ILE A 35 -4.67 4.90 -1.04
N ILE A 36 -5.53 5.01 -2.05
CA ILE A 36 -5.63 3.98 -3.08
C ILE A 36 -4.44 4.20 -4.03
N TYR A 37 -3.52 3.25 -4.04
CA TYR A 37 -2.31 3.33 -4.84
C TYR A 37 -2.55 2.83 -6.26
N LYS A 38 -3.04 1.60 -6.40
CA LYS A 38 -3.22 0.93 -7.69
C LYS A 38 -4.46 0.05 -7.65
N LYS A 39 -5.11 -0.09 -8.80
CA LYS A 39 -6.19 -1.06 -9.02
C LYS A 39 -5.77 -1.95 -10.18
N VAL A 40 -5.85 -3.25 -9.98
CA VAL A 40 -5.47 -4.24 -10.99
C VAL A 40 -6.64 -5.20 -11.18
N ASP A 41 -7.13 -5.28 -12.40
CA ASP A 41 -8.15 -6.26 -12.79
C ASP A 41 -7.48 -7.54 -13.27
N GLN A 42 -7.74 -8.65 -12.60
CA GLN A 42 -7.23 -9.96 -12.98
C GLN A 42 -8.35 -10.99 -12.96
N ASN A 43 -8.67 -11.57 -14.13
CA ASN A 43 -9.75 -12.52 -14.30
C ASN A 43 -11.10 -12.00 -13.77
N LYS A 44 -11.59 -12.58 -12.68
CA LYS A 44 -12.86 -12.23 -12.02
C LYS A 44 -12.65 -11.39 -10.75
N VAL A 45 -11.41 -11.02 -10.42
CA VAL A 45 -11.06 -10.28 -9.21
C VAL A 45 -10.45 -8.92 -9.59
N THR A 46 -10.88 -7.88 -8.90
CA THR A 46 -10.26 -6.55 -8.94
C THR A 46 -9.51 -6.36 -7.63
N TYR A 47 -8.18 -6.33 -7.70
CA TYR A 47 -7.32 -6.02 -6.57
C TYR A 47 -7.23 -4.51 -6.40
N LYS A 48 -7.48 -4.03 -5.19
CA LYS A 48 -7.36 -2.63 -4.81
C LYS A 48 -6.27 -2.51 -3.75
N TYR A 49 -5.14 -1.97 -4.15
CA TYR A 49 -3.99 -1.77 -3.27
C TYR A 49 -4.13 -0.45 -2.52
N ILE A 50 -4.19 -0.54 -1.20
CA ILE A 50 -4.41 0.57 -0.28
C ILE A 50 -3.15 0.73 0.57
N VAL A 51 -2.47 1.85 0.46
CA VAL A 51 -1.22 2.11 1.19
C VAL A 51 -1.49 3.03 2.36
N TYR A 52 -1.09 2.62 3.56
CA TYR A 52 -1.14 3.45 4.76
C TYR A 52 0.01 4.45 4.73
N LEU A 53 -0.33 5.74 4.62
CA LEU A 53 0.65 6.80 4.44
C LEU A 53 0.29 7.99 5.33
N CYS A 54 1.20 8.33 6.23
CA CYS A 54 1.02 9.48 7.11
C CYS A 54 1.14 10.79 6.32
N ASN A 55 0.54 11.87 6.86
CA ASN A 55 0.53 13.16 6.17
C ASN A 55 1.94 13.76 6.01
N SER A 56 2.88 13.40 6.91
CA SER A 56 4.27 13.83 6.81
C SER A 56 4.95 13.23 5.58
N CYS A 57 4.89 11.90 5.42
CA CYS A 57 5.47 11.22 4.25
C CYS A 57 4.80 11.65 2.95
N LYS A 58 3.47 11.79 2.94
CA LYS A 58 2.75 12.33 1.78
C LYS A 58 3.26 13.71 1.36
N LYS A 59 3.51 14.60 2.32
CA LYS A 59 4.11 15.91 2.02
C LYS A 59 5.54 15.77 1.52
N GLN A 60 6.36 14.92 2.14
CA GLN A 60 7.75 14.73 1.71
C GLN A 60 7.87 14.26 0.26
N MET A 61 6.98 13.37 -0.21
CA MET A 61 6.95 12.94 -1.62
C MET A 61 6.62 14.06 -2.60
N ASN A 62 5.93 15.12 -2.17
CA ASN A 62 5.67 16.26 -3.04
C ASN A 62 6.90 17.15 -3.22
N TYR A 63 7.83 17.15 -2.26
CA TYR A 63 9.00 18.02 -2.26
C TYR A 63 10.30 17.31 -2.64
N LYS A 64 10.38 15.99 -2.42
CA LYS A 64 11.57 15.17 -2.67
C LYS A 64 11.26 14.11 -3.71
N ALA A 65 11.76 14.31 -4.92
CA ALA A 65 11.55 13.38 -6.04
C ALA A 65 12.09 11.98 -5.72
N GLU A 66 13.28 11.88 -5.13
CA GLU A 66 13.91 10.61 -4.72
C GLU A 66 12.97 9.79 -3.80
N LYS A 67 12.43 10.41 -2.76
CA LYS A 67 11.47 9.74 -1.85
C LYS A 67 10.19 9.28 -2.53
N LYS A 68 9.76 10.01 -3.56
CA LYS A 68 8.57 9.65 -4.32
C LYS A 68 8.87 8.46 -5.23
N GLU A 69 10.05 8.43 -5.83
CA GLU A 69 10.53 7.32 -6.66
C GLU A 69 10.70 6.04 -5.82
N ASP A 70 11.39 6.11 -4.68
CA ASP A 70 11.55 4.99 -3.74
C ASP A 70 10.20 4.41 -3.30
N PHE A 71 9.22 5.28 -3.03
CA PHE A 71 7.86 4.87 -2.69
C PHE A 71 7.17 4.08 -3.80
N TYR A 72 7.29 4.54 -5.06
CA TYR A 72 6.70 3.83 -6.19
C TYR A 72 7.38 2.47 -6.41
N ILE A 73 8.72 2.43 -6.35
CA ILE A 73 9.49 1.18 -6.52
C ILE A 73 9.04 0.16 -5.48
N THR A 74 9.08 0.51 -4.19
CA THR A 74 8.72 -0.43 -3.12
C THR A 74 7.26 -0.87 -3.18
N CYS A 75 6.34 0.00 -3.58
CA CYS A 75 4.93 -0.37 -3.75
C CYS A 75 4.72 -1.30 -4.96
N ASP A 76 5.33 -1.00 -6.09
CA ASP A 76 5.19 -1.82 -7.30
C ASP A 76 5.88 -3.18 -7.13
N GLU A 77 7.06 -3.25 -6.50
CA GLU A 77 7.72 -4.51 -6.15
C GLU A 77 6.83 -5.41 -5.29
N PHE A 78 6.15 -4.84 -4.27
CA PHE A 78 5.20 -5.61 -3.45
C PHE A 78 4.03 -6.14 -4.29
N ILE A 79 3.47 -5.31 -5.18
CA ILE A 79 2.33 -5.67 -6.00
C ILE A 79 2.69 -6.76 -6.99
N ASP A 80 3.84 -6.66 -7.63
CA ASP A 80 4.30 -7.64 -8.62
C ASP A 80 4.50 -9.00 -7.94
N ASN A 81 5.19 -9.04 -6.79
CA ASN A 81 5.34 -10.27 -5.99
C ASN A 81 3.98 -10.88 -5.58
N HIS A 82 3.04 -10.04 -5.14
CA HIS A 82 1.69 -10.50 -4.78
C HIS A 82 0.94 -11.07 -5.99
N LEU A 83 1.02 -10.42 -7.16
CA LEU A 83 0.36 -10.88 -8.38
C LEU A 83 0.98 -12.17 -8.92
N GLU A 84 2.30 -12.36 -8.81
CA GLU A 84 2.98 -13.61 -9.17
C GLU A 84 2.53 -14.77 -8.28
N THR A 85 2.49 -14.54 -6.97
CA THR A 85 2.00 -15.54 -6.01
C THR A 85 0.54 -15.91 -6.27
N SER A 86 -0.28 -14.94 -6.69
CA SER A 86 -1.71 -15.16 -6.99
C SER A 86 -1.97 -15.87 -8.33
N ARG A 87 -0.94 -16.08 -9.17
CA ARG A 87 -1.03 -16.80 -10.46
C ARG A 87 -0.68 -18.28 -10.34
N THR A 88 -0.03 -18.70 -9.26
CA THR A 88 0.41 -20.08 -9.00
C THR A 88 -0.67 -20.84 -8.25
#